data_AF-A0A6A6EQ58-F1
#
_entry.id   AF-A0A6A6EQ58-F1
#
_cell.length_a   1.000
_cell.length_b   1.000
_cell.length_c   1.000
_cell.angle_alpha   90.00
_cell.angle_beta   90.00
_cell.angle_gamma   90.00
#
_symmetry.space_group_name_H-M   'P 1'
#
loop_
_entity.id
_entity.type
_entity.pdbx_description
1 polymer ?
#
loop_
_entity_poly.entity_id
_entity_poly.type
_entity_poly.pdbx_seq_one_letter_code
_entity_poly.pdbx_strand_id
1 'polypeptide(L)'
;MEEHAPPEACHLIPMSSNAQVNNVLTKIDTKVKKLKTDGITLGDQEILRKDRLNLVWGEPSEVPESQGGQATKWRRGRARRAYTEIHKASEHLFLAVILAIPPTECAKTSFDNVLEHLLRIENYEPYRLNLSPATKRFFETIAAEHGFSGASSYLSFMQALFPQSEEPRQIQFAYSSIPLDNIEKLFEIMRKGIETSQQWTSERERGERASSFVTALIPTGEKDCCFTVNIGREDMMRGLRPLGLTQLKL
;
A
#
# COMPACT_ATOMS: atom_id res chain seq x y z
N MET A 1 62.68 -38.72 6.97
CA MET A 1 61.34 -38.34 7.46
C MET A 1 61.35 -36.83 7.57
N GLU A 2 61.02 -36.16 6.48
CA GLU A 2 60.82 -34.70 6.46
C GLU A 2 59.33 -34.44 6.68
N GLU A 3 59.04 -33.72 7.77
CA GLU A 3 57.70 -33.36 8.22
C GLU A 3 57.35 -32.01 7.57
N HIS A 4 56.52 -32.06 6.53
CA HIS A 4 55.99 -30.85 5.88
C HIS A 4 54.81 -30.29 6.70
N ALA A 5 55.04 -29.16 7.34
CA ALA A 5 53.99 -28.34 7.94
C ALA A 5 53.09 -27.71 6.85
N PRO A 6 51.76 -27.65 7.05
CA PRO A 6 50.85 -27.02 6.10
C PRO A 6 50.91 -25.49 6.21
N PRO A 7 50.71 -24.76 5.08
CA PRO A 7 50.74 -23.31 5.09
C PRO A 7 49.48 -22.73 5.75
N GLU A 8 49.70 -21.89 6.76
CA GLU A 8 48.66 -21.04 7.36
C GLU A 8 48.12 -20.07 6.32
N ALA A 9 46.89 -20.33 5.85
CA ALA A 9 46.14 -19.38 5.05
C ALA A 9 45.65 -18.24 5.97
N CYS A 10 46.37 -17.12 6.00
CA CYS A 10 45.90 -15.86 6.55
C CYS A 10 44.67 -15.38 5.77
N HIS A 11 43.48 -15.77 6.22
CA HIS A 11 42.23 -15.15 5.80
C HIS A 11 42.16 -13.72 6.38
N LEU A 12 42.64 -12.76 5.60
CA LEU A 12 42.39 -11.34 5.83
C LEU A 12 40.88 -11.08 5.66
N ILE A 13 40.18 -10.94 6.78
CA ILE A 13 38.78 -10.47 6.79
C ILE A 13 38.80 -9.02 6.30
N PRO A 14 38.08 -8.68 5.22
CA PRO A 14 38.15 -7.36 4.63
C PRO A 14 37.47 -6.33 5.53
N MET A 15 38.25 -5.38 6.08
CA MET A 15 37.77 -4.21 6.84
C MET A 15 36.87 -3.23 6.04
N SER A 16 36.46 -3.61 4.82
CA SER A 16 35.69 -2.79 3.88
C SER A 16 34.19 -2.72 4.18
N SER A 17 33.64 -3.69 4.92
CA SER A 17 32.19 -3.80 5.17
C SER A 17 31.62 -2.63 5.97
N ASN A 18 32.35 -2.16 6.99
CA ASN A 18 31.83 -1.14 7.91
C ASN A 18 31.75 0.25 7.27
N ALA A 19 32.66 0.60 6.36
CA ALA A 19 32.64 1.89 5.66
C ALA A 19 31.41 2.02 4.75
N GLN A 20 31.06 0.95 4.04
CA GLN A 20 29.88 0.93 3.18
C GLN A 20 28.58 1.03 4.00
N VAL A 21 28.47 0.27 5.10
CA VAL A 21 27.31 0.32 6.00
C VAL A 21 27.14 1.75 6.53
N ASN A 22 28.20 2.35 7.06
CA ASN A 22 28.16 3.71 7.60
C ASN A 22 27.76 4.75 6.53
N ASN A 23 28.24 4.60 5.29
CA ASN A 23 27.85 5.49 4.19
C ASN A 23 26.35 5.42 3.90
N VAL A 24 25.79 4.22 3.80
CA VAL A 24 24.35 4.03 3.54
C VAL A 24 23.51 4.54 4.71
N LEU A 25 23.89 4.24 5.94
CA LEU A 25 23.21 4.76 7.13
C LEU A 25 23.19 6.29 7.13
N THR A 26 24.31 6.93 6.81
CA THR A 26 24.39 8.39 6.71
C THR A 26 23.43 8.95 5.66
N LYS A 27 23.29 8.30 4.50
CA LYS A 27 22.30 8.68 3.48
C LYS A 27 20.86 8.57 4.00
N ILE A 28 20.55 7.47 4.69
CA ILE A 28 19.21 7.21 5.25
C ILE A 28 18.91 8.26 6.33
N ASP A 29 19.79 8.48 7.28
CA ASP A 29 19.61 9.44 8.37
C ASP A 29 19.45 10.86 7.84
N THR A 30 20.22 11.22 6.81
CA THR A 30 20.06 12.50 6.11
C THR A 30 18.68 12.62 5.48
N LYS A 31 18.17 11.55 4.85
CA LYS A 31 16.82 11.54 4.25
C LYS A 31 15.74 11.61 5.32
N VAL A 32 15.88 10.90 6.45
CA VAL A 32 14.94 10.95 7.58
C VAL A 32 14.85 12.37 8.13
N LYS A 33 15.99 13.02 8.37
CA LYS A 33 16.02 14.42 8.84
C LYS A 33 15.27 15.35 7.87
N LYS A 34 15.50 15.21 6.57
CA LYS A 34 14.76 15.97 5.55
C LYS A 34 13.26 15.66 5.57
N LEU A 35 12.86 14.40 5.65
CA LEU A 35 11.45 14.01 5.70
C LEU A 35 10.73 14.55 6.94
N LYS A 36 11.43 14.64 8.08
CA LYS A 36 10.87 15.22 9.32
C LYS A 36 10.69 16.74 9.23
N THR A 37 11.59 17.44 8.55
CA THR A 37 11.54 18.90 8.42
C THR A 37 10.61 19.34 7.28
N ASP A 38 10.80 18.75 6.10
CA ASP A 38 10.22 19.23 4.84
C ASP A 38 9.04 18.36 4.36
N GLY A 39 8.83 17.19 4.97
CA GLY A 39 7.92 16.17 4.44
C GLY A 39 8.42 15.54 3.14
N ILE A 40 7.50 14.97 2.36
CA ILE A 40 7.81 14.42 1.03
C ILE A 40 7.81 15.56 0.01
N THR A 41 8.98 15.87 -0.56
CA THR A 41 9.13 16.92 -1.58
C THR A 41 8.60 16.47 -2.94
N LEU A 42 8.40 17.39 -3.89
CA LEU A 42 8.00 17.05 -5.26
C LEU A 42 9.01 16.11 -5.96
N GLY A 43 10.31 16.28 -5.70
CA GLY A 43 11.34 15.38 -6.23
C GLY A 43 11.23 13.97 -5.67
N ASP A 44 10.89 13.84 -4.38
CA ASP A 44 10.62 12.53 -3.77
C ASP A 44 9.37 11.89 -4.36
N GLN A 45 8.31 12.67 -4.60
CA GLN A 45 7.08 12.18 -5.22
C GLN A 45 7.34 11.60 -6.62
N GLU A 46 8.13 12.28 -7.43
CA GLU A 46 8.49 11.82 -8.77
C GLU A 46 9.27 10.50 -8.73
N ILE A 47 10.23 10.38 -7.79
CA ILE A 47 11.00 9.15 -7.58
C ILE A 47 10.09 7.98 -7.19
N LEU A 48 9.12 8.22 -6.30
CA LEU A 48 8.19 7.19 -5.82
C LEU A 48 7.22 6.76 -6.91
N ARG A 49 6.63 7.72 -7.63
CA ARG A 49 5.64 7.50 -8.70
C ARG A 49 6.22 6.68 -9.85
N LYS A 50 7.41 7.04 -10.31
CA LYS A 50 7.94 6.49 -11.56
C LYS A 50 8.09 4.97 -11.54
N ASP A 51 8.76 4.42 -10.53
CA ASP A 51 9.09 2.99 -10.52
C ASP A 51 9.22 2.37 -9.12
N ARG A 52 9.52 3.15 -8.07
CA ARG A 52 9.96 2.56 -6.81
C ARG A 52 8.83 1.85 -6.06
N LEU A 53 7.65 2.47 -5.94
CA LEU A 53 6.52 1.84 -5.25
C LEU A 53 5.97 0.65 -6.04
N ASN A 54 5.85 0.81 -7.37
CA ASN A 54 5.42 -0.25 -8.26
C ASN A 54 6.37 -1.46 -8.26
N LEU A 55 7.69 -1.25 -8.08
CA LEU A 55 8.65 -2.35 -7.94
C LEU A 55 8.35 -3.23 -6.71
N VAL A 56 7.87 -2.65 -5.61
CA VAL A 56 7.66 -3.35 -4.35
C VAL A 56 6.28 -3.99 -4.31
N TRP A 57 5.23 -3.23 -4.61
CA TRP A 57 3.83 -3.66 -4.44
C TRP A 57 3.09 -3.96 -5.74
N GLY A 58 3.58 -3.47 -6.88
CA GLY A 58 2.96 -3.75 -8.17
C GLY A 58 3.06 -5.23 -8.54
N GLU A 59 2.14 -5.69 -9.39
CA GLU A 59 2.25 -7.04 -9.92
C GLU A 59 3.61 -7.23 -10.62
N PRO A 60 4.26 -8.40 -10.48
CA PRO A 60 5.45 -8.70 -11.27
C PRO A 60 5.07 -8.58 -12.73
N SER A 61 5.40 -7.45 -13.35
CA SER A 61 5.18 -7.27 -14.78
C SER A 61 5.89 -8.41 -15.48
N GLU A 62 5.12 -9.29 -16.12
CA GLU A 62 5.61 -10.32 -17.02
C GLU A 62 6.17 -9.61 -18.25
N VAL A 63 7.29 -8.91 -18.08
CA VAL A 63 8.01 -8.33 -19.19
C VAL A 63 8.39 -9.52 -20.07
N PRO A 64 7.94 -9.56 -21.34
CA PRO A 64 8.25 -10.65 -22.24
C PRO A 64 9.75 -10.89 -22.25
N GLU A 65 10.18 -12.15 -22.18
CA GLU A 65 11.60 -12.53 -22.12
C GLU A 65 12.45 -11.91 -23.24
N SER A 66 11.79 -11.45 -24.32
CA SER A 66 12.37 -10.74 -25.45
C SER A 66 12.87 -9.33 -25.17
N GLN A 67 12.50 -8.67 -24.07
CA GLN A 67 12.91 -7.27 -23.79
C GLN A 67 13.75 -7.09 -22.51
N GLY A 68 13.75 -8.07 -21.60
CA GLY A 68 14.51 -8.02 -20.36
C GLY A 68 15.51 -9.15 -20.25
N GLY A 69 16.81 -8.88 -20.39
CA GLY A 69 17.84 -9.89 -20.14
C GLY A 69 17.73 -10.48 -18.71
N GLN A 70 18.06 -11.76 -18.55
CA GLN A 70 17.98 -12.48 -17.26
C GLN A 70 18.65 -11.72 -16.09
N ALA A 71 19.76 -11.04 -16.36
CA ALA A 71 20.47 -10.21 -15.39
C ALA A 71 19.60 -9.05 -14.83
N THR A 72 18.74 -8.44 -15.63
CA THR A 72 17.84 -7.36 -15.21
C THR A 72 16.73 -7.89 -14.32
N LYS A 73 16.16 -9.07 -14.65
CA LYS A 73 15.17 -9.75 -13.81
C LYS A 73 15.75 -10.10 -12.44
N TRP A 74 16.97 -10.63 -12.40
CA TRP A 74 17.69 -10.93 -11.16
C TRP A 74 17.92 -9.67 -10.30
N ARG A 75 18.41 -8.58 -10.89
CA ARG A 75 18.64 -7.30 -10.17
C ARG A 75 17.34 -6.74 -9.59
N ARG A 76 16.26 -6.73 -10.37
CA ARG A 76 14.93 -6.29 -9.90
C ARG A 76 14.42 -7.17 -8.77
N GLY A 77 14.55 -8.49 -8.90
CA GLY A 77 14.16 -9.45 -7.86
C GLY A 77 14.90 -9.22 -6.54
N ARG A 78 16.21 -8.97 -6.59
CA ARG A 78 17.02 -8.66 -5.40
C ARG A 78 16.63 -7.35 -4.74
N ALA A 79 16.50 -6.27 -5.53
CA ALA A 79 16.08 -4.97 -5.00
C ALA A 79 14.69 -5.06 -4.36
N ARG A 80 13.74 -5.75 -5.01
CA ARG A 80 12.40 -6.01 -4.47
C ARG A 80 12.48 -6.76 -3.14
N ARG A 81 13.23 -7.86 -3.07
CA ARG A 81 13.44 -8.62 -1.82
C ARG A 81 13.98 -7.71 -0.70
N ALA A 82 15.04 -6.95 -0.97
CA ALA A 82 15.64 -6.07 0.04
C ALA A 82 14.63 -5.05 0.59
N TYR A 83 13.89 -4.38 -0.30
CA TYR A 83 12.85 -3.44 0.11
C TYR A 83 11.72 -4.10 0.90
N THR A 84 11.28 -5.28 0.47
CA THR A 84 10.23 -6.04 1.18
C THR A 84 10.64 -6.44 2.58
N GLU A 85 11.89 -6.89 2.77
CA GLU A 85 12.39 -7.24 4.11
C GLU A 85 12.48 -6.00 5.02
N ILE A 86 12.97 -4.87 4.49
CA ILE A 86 13.01 -3.60 5.25
C ILE A 86 11.59 -3.13 5.60
N HIS A 87 10.65 -3.24 4.66
CA HIS A 87 9.24 -2.91 4.87
C HIS A 87 8.62 -3.73 6.01
N LYS A 88 8.88 -5.04 6.06
CA LYS A 88 8.39 -5.91 7.14
C LYS A 88 9.00 -5.57 8.50
N ALA A 89 10.24 -5.08 8.52
CA ALA A 89 10.90 -4.68 9.76
C ALA A 89 10.39 -3.33 10.28
N SER A 90 10.22 -2.35 9.39
CA SER A 90 9.63 -1.04 9.73
C SER A 90 9.19 -0.29 8.47
N GLU A 91 7.91 0.06 8.40
CA GLU A 91 7.34 0.83 7.29
C GLU A 91 7.87 2.27 7.23
N HIS A 92 8.20 2.85 8.39
CA HIS A 92 8.85 4.16 8.50
C HIS A 92 10.28 4.14 7.95
N LEU A 93 11.09 3.16 8.35
CA LEU A 93 12.44 2.99 7.81
C LEU A 93 12.39 2.71 6.30
N PHE A 94 11.46 1.87 5.87
CA PHE A 94 11.27 1.56 4.46
C PHE A 94 11.06 2.81 3.60
N LEU A 95 10.21 3.77 4.03
CA LEU A 95 10.03 5.01 3.27
C LEU A 95 11.35 5.80 3.12
N ALA A 96 12.13 5.90 4.20
CA ALA A 96 13.42 6.58 4.15
C ALA A 96 14.40 5.87 3.20
N VAL A 97 14.48 4.53 3.30
CA VAL A 97 15.38 3.71 2.47
C VAL A 97 14.97 3.77 1.00
N ILE A 98 13.69 3.58 0.69
CA ILE A 98 13.21 3.57 -0.70
C ILE A 98 13.33 4.94 -1.35
N LEU A 99 13.50 6.03 -0.60
CA LEU A 99 13.84 7.35 -1.16
C LEU A 99 15.35 7.56 -1.26
N ALA A 100 16.12 7.17 -0.24
CA ALA A 100 17.56 7.42 -0.18
C ALA A 100 18.39 6.51 -1.08
N ILE A 101 17.99 5.24 -1.21
CA ILE A 101 18.79 4.20 -1.85
C ILE A 101 18.08 3.76 -3.14
N PRO A 102 18.73 3.82 -4.32
CA PRO A 102 18.13 3.39 -5.56
C PRO A 102 18.09 1.85 -5.67
N PRO A 103 17.15 1.27 -6.45
CA PRO A 103 17.09 -0.18 -6.67
C PRO A 103 18.39 -0.80 -7.15
N THR A 104 19.19 -0.07 -7.94
CA THR A 104 20.50 -0.52 -8.44
C THR A 104 21.53 -0.71 -7.34
N GLU A 105 21.43 0.03 -6.23
CA GLU A 105 22.29 -0.12 -5.06
C GLU A 105 21.81 -1.31 -4.21
N CYS A 106 20.49 -1.45 -3.99
CA CYS A 106 19.89 -2.59 -3.30
C CYS A 106 20.13 -3.94 -4.01
N ALA A 107 20.31 -3.93 -5.34
CA ALA A 107 20.56 -5.15 -6.12
C ALA A 107 21.99 -5.70 -5.97
N LYS A 108 22.93 -4.92 -5.40
CA LYS A 108 24.32 -5.34 -5.22
C LYS A 108 24.42 -6.38 -4.10
N THR A 109 25.31 -7.37 -4.26
CA THR A 109 25.58 -8.36 -3.19
C THR A 109 26.18 -7.72 -1.95
N SER A 110 26.99 -6.66 -2.11
CA SER A 110 27.54 -5.92 -0.98
C SER A 110 26.48 -5.19 -0.16
N PHE A 111 25.26 -5.03 -0.68
CA PHE A 111 24.13 -4.48 0.08
C PHE A 111 23.60 -5.48 1.12
N ASP A 112 23.92 -6.78 1.02
CA ASP A 112 23.41 -7.78 1.96
C ASP A 112 23.85 -7.50 3.40
N ASN A 113 25.09 -7.05 3.60
CA ASN A 113 25.59 -6.63 4.92
C ASN A 113 24.86 -5.39 5.44
N VAL A 114 24.47 -4.48 4.55
CA VAL A 114 23.70 -3.28 4.92
C VAL A 114 22.28 -3.66 5.30
N LEU A 115 21.64 -4.53 4.51
CA LEU A 115 20.32 -5.07 4.77
C LEU A 115 20.30 -5.78 6.13
N GLU A 116 21.25 -6.68 6.38
CA GLU A 116 21.37 -7.38 7.66
C GLU A 116 21.53 -6.41 8.84
N HIS A 117 22.34 -5.36 8.68
CA HIS A 117 22.48 -4.33 9.71
C HIS A 117 21.16 -3.59 9.96
N LEU A 118 20.45 -3.17 8.91
CA LEU A 118 19.15 -2.48 9.02
C LEU A 118 18.08 -3.35 9.69
N LEU A 119 18.08 -4.66 9.43
CA LEU A 119 17.14 -5.62 10.03
C LEU A 119 17.44 -5.95 11.49
N ARG A 120 18.67 -5.67 11.96
CA ARG A 120 19.11 -5.90 13.34
C ARG A 120 19.00 -4.68 14.25
N ILE A 121 18.47 -3.56 13.75
CA ILE A 121 18.23 -2.37 14.57
C ILE A 121 17.17 -2.72 15.62
N GLU A 122 17.53 -2.63 16.90
CA GLU A 122 16.63 -2.98 18.02
C GLU A 122 15.47 -2.00 18.17
N ASN A 123 15.67 -0.74 17.77
CA ASN A 123 14.69 0.32 17.94
C ASN A 123 14.58 1.20 16.68
N TYR A 124 13.39 1.18 16.07
CA TYR A 124 13.09 1.97 14.87
C TYR A 124 12.47 3.35 15.15
N GLU A 125 12.24 3.74 16.42
CA GLU A 125 11.68 5.06 16.78
C GLU A 125 12.42 6.26 16.15
N PRO A 126 13.76 6.27 16.01
CA PRO A 126 14.45 7.37 15.32
C PRO A 126 13.98 7.58 13.87
N TYR A 127 13.47 6.54 13.22
CA TYR A 127 12.96 6.59 11.84
C TYR A 127 11.50 6.99 11.74
N ARG A 128 10.76 7.08 12.86
CA ARG A 128 9.34 7.43 12.86
C ARG A 128 9.10 8.79 12.20
N LEU A 129 8.13 8.83 11.30
CA LEU A 129 7.77 9.99 10.48
C LEU A 129 6.33 10.40 10.79
N ASN A 130 6.10 11.71 10.89
CA ASN A 130 4.76 12.29 10.97
C ASN A 130 4.48 13.01 9.65
N LEU A 131 3.79 12.32 8.74
CA LEU A 131 3.55 12.82 7.40
C LEU A 131 2.20 13.56 7.30
N SER A 132 2.11 14.50 6.35
CA SER A 132 0.92 15.32 6.18
C SER A 132 -0.25 14.55 5.54
N PRO A 133 -1.50 14.99 5.74
CA PRO A 133 -2.65 14.45 5.01
C PRO A 133 -2.54 14.58 3.48
N ALA A 134 -1.83 15.60 2.97
CA ALA A 134 -1.56 15.73 1.54
C ALA A 134 -0.67 14.59 1.03
N THR A 135 0.32 14.19 1.82
CA THR A 135 1.18 13.05 1.54
C THR A 135 0.40 11.73 1.54
N LYS A 136 -0.58 11.58 2.44
CA LYS A 136 -1.49 10.44 2.44
C LYS A 136 -2.25 10.31 1.12
N ARG A 137 -2.90 11.39 0.68
CA ARG A 137 -3.64 11.43 -0.59
C ARG A 137 -2.75 11.09 -1.78
N PHE A 138 -1.50 11.57 -1.76
CA PHE A 138 -0.53 11.24 -2.79
C PHE A 138 -0.26 9.73 -2.90
N PHE A 139 -0.05 9.03 -1.77
CA PHE A 139 0.12 7.57 -1.80
C PHE A 139 -1.15 6.85 -2.28
N GLU A 140 -2.33 7.29 -1.83
CA GLU A 140 -3.62 6.74 -2.27
C GLU A 140 -3.81 6.89 -3.78
N THR A 141 -3.49 8.05 -4.34
CA THR A 141 -3.52 8.30 -5.79
C THR A 141 -2.60 7.34 -6.54
N ILE A 142 -1.33 7.21 -6.14
CA ILE A 142 -0.38 6.34 -6.84
C ILE A 142 -0.80 4.87 -6.73
N ALA A 143 -1.28 4.44 -5.56
CA ALA A 143 -1.71 3.06 -5.36
C ALA A 143 -2.90 2.70 -6.25
N ALA A 144 -3.82 3.64 -6.47
CA ALA A 144 -4.90 3.49 -7.44
C ALA A 144 -4.38 3.49 -8.88
N GLU A 145 -3.50 4.43 -9.25
CA GLU A 145 -2.90 4.54 -10.60
C GLU A 145 -2.15 3.26 -11.01
N HIS A 146 -1.42 2.64 -10.09
CA HIS A 146 -0.62 1.44 -10.35
C HIS A 146 -1.31 0.13 -9.94
N GLY A 147 -2.56 0.18 -9.48
CA GLY A 147 -3.35 -1.02 -9.19
C GLY A 147 -2.91 -1.84 -7.97
N PHE A 148 -2.16 -1.25 -7.02
CA PHE A 148 -1.72 -1.94 -5.79
C PHE A 148 -2.45 -1.45 -4.53
N SER A 149 -3.55 -0.71 -4.67
CA SER A 149 -4.35 -0.20 -3.56
C SER A 149 -4.90 -1.29 -2.62
N GLY A 150 -5.11 -2.50 -3.13
CA GLY A 150 -5.55 -3.67 -2.35
C GLY A 150 -4.40 -4.54 -1.81
N ALA A 151 -3.14 -4.19 -2.05
CA ALA A 151 -2.01 -5.00 -1.57
C ALA A 151 -1.88 -4.88 -0.04
N SER A 152 -1.94 -6.01 0.67
CA SER A 152 -1.88 -6.05 2.14
C SER A 152 -0.67 -5.32 2.72
N SER A 153 0.51 -5.44 2.08
CA SER A 153 1.71 -4.71 2.47
C SER A 153 1.56 -3.19 2.32
N TYR A 154 0.91 -2.72 1.25
CA TYR A 154 0.63 -1.29 1.08
C TYR A 154 -0.35 -0.79 2.15
N LEU A 155 -1.35 -1.59 2.51
CA LEU A 155 -2.29 -1.23 3.56
C LEU A 155 -1.62 -1.14 4.94
N SER A 156 -0.73 -2.08 5.27
CA SER A 156 0.12 -2.00 6.48
C SER A 156 0.95 -0.72 6.50
N PHE A 157 1.58 -0.38 5.38
CA PHE A 157 2.33 0.87 5.20
C PHE A 157 1.48 2.11 5.46
N MET A 158 0.28 2.16 4.89
CA MET A 158 -0.62 3.30 5.09
C MET A 158 -1.08 3.41 6.55
N GLN A 159 -1.34 2.29 7.22
CA GLN A 159 -1.71 2.28 8.65
C GLN A 159 -0.56 2.72 9.54
N ALA A 160 0.68 2.31 9.25
CA ALA A 160 1.85 2.68 10.03
C ALA A 160 2.20 4.17 9.88
N LEU A 161 2.22 4.69 8.64
CA LEU A 161 2.60 6.09 8.37
C LEU A 161 1.50 7.10 8.68
N PHE A 162 0.25 6.68 8.56
CA PHE A 162 -0.92 7.51 8.83
C PHE A 162 -1.82 6.76 9.80
N PRO A 163 -1.34 6.54 11.05
CA PRO A 163 -2.17 5.93 12.07
C PRO A 163 -3.42 6.79 12.13
N GLN A 164 -4.57 6.15 11.95
CA GLN A 164 -5.82 6.85 12.18
C GLN A 164 -5.73 7.26 13.63
N SER A 165 -5.56 8.56 13.90
CA SER A 165 -5.85 9.06 15.22
C SER A 165 -7.22 8.48 15.54
N GLU A 166 -7.33 7.77 16.66
CA GLU A 166 -8.61 7.38 17.25
C GLU A 166 -9.37 8.64 17.68
N GLU A 167 -9.42 9.68 16.86
CA GLU A 167 -10.64 10.44 16.79
C GLU A 167 -11.68 9.40 16.40
N PRO A 168 -12.63 9.06 17.31
CA PRO A 168 -13.74 8.22 16.92
C PRO A 168 -14.24 8.85 15.65
N ARG A 169 -14.18 8.11 14.54
CA ARG A 169 -14.77 8.56 13.30
C ARG A 169 -16.20 8.84 13.70
N GLN A 170 -16.52 10.11 13.96
CA GLN A 170 -17.88 10.55 13.87
C GLN A 170 -18.23 10.04 12.50
N ILE A 171 -19.14 9.07 12.45
CA ILE A 171 -19.92 8.83 11.27
C ILE A 171 -20.57 10.19 11.05
N GLN A 172 -19.84 11.11 10.40
CA GLN A 172 -20.45 12.22 9.72
C GLN A 172 -21.29 11.47 8.74
N PHE A 173 -22.58 11.44 9.02
CA PHE A 173 -23.59 11.11 8.04
C PHE A 173 -23.34 12.08 6.89
N ALA A 174 -22.43 11.76 5.98
CA ALA A 174 -22.02 12.63 4.87
C ALA A 174 -23.23 12.96 3.99
N TYR A 175 -24.32 12.22 4.19
CA TYR A 175 -25.57 12.28 3.48
C TYR A 175 -26.76 12.68 4.39
N SER A 176 -26.57 13.08 5.65
CA SER A 176 -27.69 13.57 6.49
C SER A 176 -28.23 14.94 6.06
N SER A 177 -27.51 15.63 5.19
CA SER A 177 -27.82 17.01 4.79
C SER A 177 -28.05 17.17 3.28
N ILE A 178 -28.46 16.10 2.60
CA ILE A 178 -28.81 16.17 1.17
C ILE A 178 -30.12 16.96 1.02
N PRO A 179 -30.14 18.05 0.23
CA PRO A 179 -31.37 18.76 -0.10
C PRO A 179 -32.40 17.82 -0.74
N LEU A 180 -33.69 17.99 -0.42
CA LEU A 180 -34.77 17.10 -0.89
C LEU A 180 -34.79 16.93 -2.42
N ASP A 181 -34.49 18.01 -3.15
CA ASP A 181 -34.39 18.05 -4.62
C ASP A 181 -33.23 17.22 -5.19
N ASN A 182 -32.24 16.87 -4.37
CA ASN A 182 -31.09 16.05 -4.77
C ASN A 182 -31.23 14.55 -4.41
N ILE A 183 -32.33 14.15 -3.76
CA ILE A 183 -32.54 12.75 -3.36
C ILE A 183 -32.61 11.83 -4.57
N GLU A 184 -33.33 12.21 -5.63
CA GLU A 184 -33.42 11.39 -6.86
C GLU A 184 -32.05 11.19 -7.50
N LYS A 185 -31.26 12.25 -7.58
CA LYS A 185 -29.90 12.22 -8.13
C LYS A 185 -28.97 11.33 -7.31
N LEU A 186 -29.12 11.32 -5.98
CA LEU A 186 -28.39 10.41 -5.11
C LEU A 186 -28.74 8.94 -5.44
N PHE A 187 -30.03 8.61 -5.57
CA PHE A 187 -30.45 7.26 -5.94
C PHE A 187 -29.99 6.86 -7.33
N GLU A 188 -29.96 7.79 -8.29
CA GLU A 188 -29.42 7.56 -9.63
C GLU A 188 -27.92 7.22 -9.58
N ILE A 189 -27.14 7.98 -8.80
CA ILE A 189 -25.71 7.73 -8.60
C ILE A 189 -25.49 6.36 -7.93
N MET A 190 -26.27 6.03 -6.90
CA MET A 190 -26.19 4.74 -6.23
C MET A 190 -26.53 3.58 -7.17
N ARG A 191 -27.62 3.69 -7.95
CA ARG A 191 -28.00 2.71 -8.97
C ARG A 191 -26.88 2.51 -9.98
N LYS A 192 -26.35 3.61 -10.53
CA LYS A 192 -25.25 3.55 -11.49
C LYS A 192 -24.02 2.87 -10.90
N GLY A 193 -23.68 3.19 -9.65
CA GLY A 193 -22.59 2.51 -8.92
C GLY A 193 -22.78 1.00 -8.86
N ILE A 194 -23.99 0.54 -8.50
CA ILE A 194 -24.35 -0.89 -8.47
C ILE A 194 -24.21 -1.50 -9.86
N GLU A 195 -24.81 -0.90 -10.88
CA GLU A 195 -24.81 -1.40 -12.27
C GLU A 195 -23.41 -1.49 -12.88
N THR A 196 -22.48 -0.64 -12.43
CA THR A 196 -21.08 -0.65 -12.87
C THR A 196 -20.16 -1.52 -12.02
N SER A 197 -20.67 -2.13 -10.95
CA SER A 197 -19.85 -2.97 -10.07
C SER A 197 -19.54 -4.33 -10.71
N GLN A 198 -18.34 -4.86 -10.43
CA GLN A 198 -17.94 -6.19 -10.92
C GLN A 198 -18.89 -7.29 -10.43
N GLN A 199 -19.37 -7.19 -9.19
CA GLN A 199 -20.33 -8.11 -8.62
C GLN A 199 -21.62 -8.18 -9.45
N TRP A 200 -22.18 -7.03 -9.83
CA TRP A 200 -23.36 -6.96 -10.69
C TRP A 200 -23.13 -7.64 -12.03
N THR A 201 -21.99 -7.38 -12.68
CA THR A 201 -21.63 -8.05 -13.94
C THR A 201 -21.57 -9.57 -13.77
N SER A 202 -20.88 -10.07 -12.75
CA SER A 202 -20.74 -11.51 -12.49
C SER A 202 -22.07 -12.20 -12.15
N GLU A 203 -23.00 -11.53 -11.47
CA GLU A 203 -24.35 -12.07 -11.21
C GLU A 203 -25.18 -12.19 -12.50
N ARG A 204 -25.07 -11.22 -13.41
CA ARG A 204 -25.76 -11.26 -14.72
C ARG A 204 -25.19 -12.29 -15.67
N GLU A 205 -23.87 -12.49 -15.66
CA GLU A 205 -23.21 -13.57 -16.41
C GLU A 205 -23.66 -14.95 -15.93
N ARG A 206 -23.97 -15.10 -14.64
CA ARG A 206 -24.55 -16.32 -14.05
C ARG A 206 -26.06 -16.50 -14.30
N GLY A 207 -26.70 -15.56 -14.99
CA GLY A 207 -28.13 -15.60 -15.28
C GLY A 207 -29.01 -15.30 -14.06
N GLU A 208 -28.45 -14.74 -12.99
CA GLU A 208 -29.20 -14.40 -11.79
C GLU A 208 -30.15 -13.24 -12.08
N ARG A 209 -31.42 -13.39 -11.70
CA ARG A 209 -32.47 -12.39 -11.96
C ARG A 209 -32.55 -11.32 -10.87
N ALA A 210 -32.12 -11.65 -9.66
CA ALA A 210 -32.10 -10.75 -8.51
C ALA A 210 -30.67 -10.66 -7.95
N SER A 211 -30.27 -9.46 -7.51
CA SER A 211 -29.04 -9.26 -6.75
C SER A 211 -29.36 -9.36 -5.27
N SER A 212 -28.51 -10.04 -4.50
CA SER A 212 -28.82 -10.46 -3.12
C SER A 212 -28.54 -9.40 -2.05
N PHE A 213 -28.37 -8.11 -2.39
CA PHE A 213 -28.07 -7.08 -1.42
C PHE A 213 -28.82 -5.74 -1.65
N VAL A 214 -29.33 -5.16 -0.56
CA VAL A 214 -29.44 -3.69 -0.40
C VAL A 214 -28.51 -3.32 0.73
N THR A 215 -27.22 -3.26 0.39
CA THR A 215 -26.21 -2.51 1.09
C THR A 215 -25.44 -1.80 -0.02
N ALA A 216 -25.68 -0.51 -0.25
CA ALA A 216 -24.76 0.25 -1.12
C ALA A 216 -23.44 0.43 -0.37
N LEU A 217 -22.60 -0.58 -0.57
CA LEU A 217 -21.18 -0.53 -0.33
C LEU A 217 -20.62 0.41 -1.39
N ILE A 218 -20.22 1.63 -1.00
CA ILE A 218 -19.39 2.48 -1.85
C ILE A 218 -17.96 1.96 -1.66
N PRO A 219 -17.35 1.29 -2.67
CA PRO A 219 -16.06 0.66 -2.47
C PRO A 219 -14.95 1.71 -2.57
N THR A 220 -14.25 1.93 -1.47
CA THR A 220 -12.85 2.40 -1.44
C THR A 220 -12.08 1.67 -0.33
N GLY A 221 -11.60 0.46 -0.61
CA GLY A 221 -10.71 -0.33 0.28
C GLY A 221 -11.36 -1.48 1.07
N GLU A 222 -10.71 -1.94 2.14
CA GLU A 222 -11.06 -3.11 3.00
C GLU A 222 -12.31 -2.93 3.91
N LYS A 223 -13.23 -2.00 3.63
CA LYS A 223 -14.39 -1.77 4.52
C LYS A 223 -15.69 -1.57 3.78
N ASP A 224 -16.74 -2.14 4.38
CA ASP A 224 -18.12 -1.97 3.99
C ASP A 224 -18.65 -0.60 4.44
N CYS A 225 -19.29 0.15 3.54
CA CYS A 225 -20.02 1.36 3.86
C CYS A 225 -21.50 1.01 4.10
N CYS A 226 -22.09 1.49 5.21
CA CYS A 226 -23.49 1.32 5.54
C CYS A 226 -24.17 2.70 5.57
N PHE A 227 -25.31 2.84 4.90
CA PHE A 227 -26.22 3.97 5.10
C PHE A 227 -27.55 3.43 5.61
N THR A 228 -28.17 4.18 6.52
CA THR A 228 -29.49 3.88 7.07
C THR A 228 -30.47 4.86 6.45
N VAL A 229 -31.43 4.37 5.66
CA VAL A 229 -32.55 5.18 5.17
C VAL A 229 -33.71 4.99 6.13
N ASN A 230 -34.15 6.06 6.79
CA ASN A 230 -35.37 6.04 7.57
C ASN A 230 -36.56 6.28 6.62
N ILE A 231 -37.35 5.25 6.39
CA ILE A 231 -38.55 5.30 5.55
C ILE A 231 -39.77 5.14 6.47
N GLY A 232 -40.82 5.91 6.22
CA GLY A 232 -42.11 5.71 6.88
C GLY A 232 -42.56 4.26 6.70
N ARG A 233 -42.96 3.60 7.80
CA ARG A 233 -43.31 2.17 7.79
C ARG A 233 -44.32 1.83 6.70
N GLU A 234 -45.34 2.66 6.50
CA GLU A 234 -46.36 2.44 5.48
C GLU A 234 -45.81 2.52 4.05
N ASP A 235 -44.97 3.51 3.76
CA ASP A 235 -44.35 3.69 2.44
C ASP A 235 -43.35 2.57 2.15
N MET A 236 -42.57 2.17 3.16
CA MET A 236 -41.69 1.01 3.08
C MET A 236 -42.49 -0.26 2.77
N MET A 237 -43.54 -0.54 3.55
CA MET A 237 -44.37 -1.74 3.33
C MET A 237 -45.12 -1.70 1.99
N ARG A 238 -45.50 -0.52 1.50
CA ARG A 238 -46.11 -0.32 0.18
C ARG A 238 -45.10 -0.61 -0.94
N GLY A 239 -43.86 -0.14 -0.80
CA GLY A 239 -42.78 -0.40 -1.75
C GLY A 239 -42.27 -1.85 -1.75
N LEU A 240 -42.28 -2.52 -0.60
CA LEU A 240 -41.82 -3.92 -0.46
C LEU A 240 -42.86 -4.94 -0.96
N ARG A 241 -44.16 -4.58 -1.02
CA ARG A 241 -45.25 -5.48 -1.41
C ARG A 241 -45.13 -6.02 -2.85
N PRO A 242 -44.85 -5.20 -3.87
CA PRO A 242 -44.59 -5.69 -5.23
C PRO A 242 -43.35 -6.58 -5.34
N LEU A 243 -42.40 -6.44 -4.41
CA LEU A 243 -41.15 -7.20 -4.38
C LEU A 243 -41.29 -8.54 -3.63
N GLY A 244 -42.44 -8.83 -3.02
CA GLY A 244 -42.65 -10.06 -2.24
C GLY A 244 -41.88 -10.10 -0.91
N LEU A 245 -41.30 -8.98 -0.49
CA LEU A 245 -40.41 -8.89 0.68
C LEU A 245 -41.15 -8.59 2.00
N THR A 246 -42.48 -8.57 1.98
CA THR A 246 -43.33 -8.26 3.15
C THR A 246 -43.29 -9.32 4.26
N GLN A 247 -42.69 -10.49 3.99
CA GLN A 247 -42.54 -11.57 4.96
C GLN A 247 -41.22 -11.52 5.75
N LEU A 248 -40.29 -10.63 5.38
CA LEU A 248 -39.08 -10.42 6.17
C LEU A 248 -39.48 -9.85 7.54
N LYS A 249 -39.23 -10.61 8.61
CA LYS A 249 -39.26 -10.07 9.97
C LYS A 249 -38.10 -9.09 10.10
N LEU A 250 -38.40 -7.81 9.91
CA LEU A 250 -37.54 -6.69 10.25
C LEU A 250 -37.48 -6.52 11.77
#